data_AF-A0A2T2ZRL2-F1
#
_entry.id   AF-A0A2T2ZRL2-F1
#
_cell.length_a   1.000
_cell.length_b   1.000
_cell.length_c   1.000
_cell.angle_alpha   90.00
_cell.angle_beta   90.00
_cell.angle_gamma   90.00
#
_symmetry.space_group_name_H-M   'P 1'
#
loop_
_entity.id
_entity.type
_entity.pdbx_description
1 polymer ?
#
loop_
_entity_poly.entity_id
_entity_poly.type
_entity_poly.pdbx_seq_one_letter_code
_entity_poly.pdbx_strand_id
1 'polypeptide(L)'
;LTHFVASIPKANARWTAGDALDRVLDKFSGDIVQAVQALKESKPARTPELLGALQALRASFSACAEYCSPATASSASATSLKFPFTRADRQVRDVLGFLYPDLVGALPPTVTGRRSGADGGIQIDVAKMQNVPIESFHLGSSSLKFPRLLNGLWQLSSPAWGSGSAESQEAALALLVETGLGAADMADHYGDAELIYGDFRSRLPAEIQETVYAATKWCIFGPLGQPVTTEFVLDGVKERARRLGGRVDLLQFHWYDYSAKEYLDILVELVRATKTHPHLVAAIGLCNFDAEHTEEACRYILDKTSEVGLVSNQVQV
;
A
#
# COMPACT_ATOMS: atom_id res chain seq x y z
N LEU A 1 2.17 21.32 -6.55
CA LEU A 1 1.12 20.29 -6.77
C LEU A 1 -0.28 20.93 -6.83
N THR A 2 -0.76 21.55 -5.74
CA THR A 2 -2.11 22.15 -5.65
C THR A 2 -2.45 23.11 -6.79
N HIS A 3 -1.53 24.00 -7.16
CA HIS A 3 -1.76 24.97 -8.24
C HIS A 3 -2.10 24.30 -9.58
N PHE A 4 -1.40 23.21 -9.92
CA PHE A 4 -1.63 22.48 -11.17
C PHE A 4 -2.99 21.78 -11.17
N VAL A 5 -3.32 21.06 -10.09
CA VAL A 5 -4.62 20.38 -9.97
C VAL A 5 -5.77 21.40 -10.04
N ALA A 6 -5.62 22.53 -9.34
CA ALA A 6 -6.61 23.60 -9.33
C ALA A 6 -6.72 24.37 -10.66
N SER A 7 -5.73 24.28 -11.56
CA SER A 7 -5.78 24.97 -12.86
C SER A 7 -6.58 24.19 -13.90
N ILE A 8 -6.75 22.86 -13.75
CA ILE A 8 -7.51 22.01 -14.67
C ILE A 8 -8.94 22.53 -14.90
N PRO A 9 -9.79 22.69 -13.86
CA PRO A 9 -11.14 23.23 -14.05
C PRO A 9 -11.12 24.70 -14.50
N LYS A 10 -10.18 25.51 -14.01
CA LYS A 10 -10.06 26.93 -14.39
C LYS A 10 -9.73 27.13 -15.87
N ALA A 11 -8.95 26.23 -16.44
CA ALA A 11 -8.56 26.24 -17.84
C ALA A 11 -9.60 25.57 -18.75
N ASN A 12 -10.70 25.02 -18.19
CA ASN A 12 -11.65 24.17 -18.92
C ASN A 12 -10.95 23.05 -19.70
N ALA A 13 -9.88 22.46 -19.12
CA ALA A 13 -9.12 21.41 -19.79
C ALA A 13 -10.01 20.19 -20.05
N ARG A 14 -9.85 19.57 -21.22
CA ARG A 14 -10.59 18.38 -21.66
C ARG A 14 -9.61 17.33 -22.15
N TRP A 15 -9.88 16.08 -21.84
CA TRP A 15 -9.10 14.92 -22.25
C TRP A 15 -10.02 13.72 -22.47
N THR A 16 -9.49 12.75 -23.18
CA THR A 16 -10.10 11.45 -23.47
C THR A 16 -9.09 10.36 -23.10
N ALA A 17 -9.58 9.18 -22.72
CA ALA A 17 -8.73 8.09 -22.28
C ALA A 17 -7.66 7.76 -23.34
N GLY A 18 -6.39 7.78 -22.94
CA GLY A 18 -5.26 7.48 -23.79
C GLY A 18 -4.81 8.62 -24.72
N ASP A 19 -5.34 9.84 -24.58
CA ASP A 19 -4.76 10.98 -25.29
C ASP A 19 -3.50 11.53 -24.60
N ALA A 20 -2.90 12.58 -25.19
CA ALA A 20 -1.65 13.15 -24.67
C ALA A 20 -1.83 13.80 -23.29
N LEU A 21 -2.96 14.46 -23.04
CA LEU A 21 -3.21 15.12 -21.77
C LEU A 21 -3.54 14.09 -20.69
N ASP A 22 -4.33 13.06 -20.99
CA ASP A 22 -4.64 11.95 -20.08
C ASP A 22 -3.36 11.28 -19.57
N ARG A 23 -2.41 10.96 -20.47
CA ARG A 23 -1.10 10.42 -20.08
C ARG A 23 -0.27 11.35 -19.19
N VAL A 24 -0.31 12.66 -19.44
CA VAL A 24 0.38 13.65 -18.60
C VAL A 24 -0.26 13.72 -17.22
N LEU A 25 -1.58 13.66 -17.13
CA LEU A 25 -2.32 13.65 -15.87
C LEU A 25 -2.04 12.39 -15.05
N ASP A 26 -1.99 11.22 -15.69
CA ASP A 26 -1.62 9.95 -15.05
C ASP A 26 -0.19 10.01 -14.49
N LYS A 27 0.77 10.52 -15.28
CA LYS A 27 2.15 10.73 -14.82
C LYS A 27 2.22 11.69 -13.64
N PHE A 28 1.54 12.84 -13.74
CA PHE A 28 1.51 13.83 -12.66
C PHE A 28 0.86 13.28 -11.38
N SER A 29 -0.18 12.43 -11.51
CA SER A 29 -0.74 11.71 -10.36
C SER A 29 0.31 10.81 -9.69
N GLY A 30 1.14 10.11 -10.48
CA GLY A 30 2.27 9.34 -9.96
C GLY A 30 3.34 10.20 -9.27
N ASP A 31 3.66 11.37 -9.83
CA ASP A 31 4.60 12.33 -9.22
C ASP A 31 4.08 12.84 -7.87
N ILE A 32 2.76 13.08 -7.73
CA ILE A 32 2.16 13.43 -6.44
C ILE A 32 2.33 12.28 -5.44
N VAL A 33 2.04 11.03 -5.85
CA VAL A 33 2.20 9.85 -4.97
C VAL A 33 3.63 9.80 -4.41
N GLN A 34 4.63 9.95 -5.26
CA GLN A 34 6.02 9.97 -4.83
C GLN A 34 6.36 11.13 -3.90
N ALA A 35 5.96 12.36 -4.25
CA ALA A 35 6.26 13.52 -3.44
C ALA A 35 5.65 13.38 -2.03
N VAL A 36 4.45 12.83 -1.95
CA VAL A 36 3.73 12.61 -0.69
C VAL A 36 4.32 11.42 0.08
N GLN A 37 4.76 10.36 -0.60
CA GLN A 37 5.52 9.28 0.04
C GLN A 37 6.84 9.79 0.62
N ALA A 38 7.61 10.57 -0.15
CA ALA A 38 8.86 11.16 0.32
C ALA A 38 8.64 12.09 1.52
N LEU A 39 7.55 12.87 1.50
CA LEU A 39 7.12 13.66 2.66
C LEU A 39 6.88 12.76 3.88
N LYS A 40 6.16 11.63 3.75
CA LYS A 40 5.94 10.67 4.85
C LYS A 40 7.28 10.17 5.42
N GLU A 41 8.18 9.71 4.54
CA GLU A 41 9.46 9.12 4.92
C GLU A 41 10.45 10.12 5.52
N SER A 42 10.34 11.40 5.16
CA SER A 42 11.15 12.48 5.75
C SER A 42 10.79 12.81 7.21
N LYS A 43 9.68 12.26 7.73
CA LYS A 43 9.19 12.46 9.11
C LYS A 43 9.15 13.94 9.51
N PRO A 44 8.43 14.80 8.75
CA PRO A 44 8.43 16.24 8.98
C PRO A 44 7.76 16.60 10.32
N ALA A 45 8.08 17.78 10.82
CA ALA A 45 7.33 18.38 11.93
C ALA A 45 5.86 18.57 11.54
N ARG A 46 4.95 18.27 12.48
CA ARG A 46 3.49 18.36 12.30
C ARG A 46 3.02 19.81 12.47
N THR A 47 3.30 20.69 11.51
CA THR A 47 2.95 22.11 11.60
C THR A 47 1.57 22.42 11.01
N PRO A 48 0.93 23.54 11.40
CA PRO A 48 -0.30 24.02 10.76
C PRO A 48 -0.15 24.32 9.27
N GLU A 49 1.02 24.78 8.83
CA GLU A 49 1.30 25.07 7.41
C GLU A 49 1.31 23.79 6.59
N LEU A 50 1.92 22.73 7.10
CA LEU A 50 1.92 21.43 6.44
C LEU A 50 0.51 20.85 6.35
N LEU A 51 -0.27 20.94 7.43
CA LEU A 51 -1.67 20.53 7.46
C LEU A 51 -2.48 21.29 6.39
N GLY A 52 -2.35 22.63 6.37
CA GLY A 52 -3.02 23.49 5.40
C GLY A 52 -2.64 23.17 3.96
N ALA A 53 -1.37 22.87 3.68
CA ALA A 53 -0.91 22.48 2.35
C ALA A 53 -1.52 21.14 1.88
N LEU A 54 -1.56 20.12 2.75
CA LEU A 54 -2.17 18.83 2.45
C LEU A 54 -3.69 18.94 2.26
N GLN A 55 -4.38 19.73 3.11
CA GLN A 55 -5.80 20.00 2.99
C GLN A 55 -6.14 20.77 1.71
N ALA A 56 -5.33 21.77 1.34
CA ALA A 56 -5.52 22.51 0.09
C ALA A 56 -5.32 21.62 -1.14
N LEU A 57 -4.34 20.71 -1.11
CA LEU A 57 -4.15 19.72 -2.17
C LEU A 57 -5.37 18.81 -2.30
N ARG A 58 -5.91 18.30 -1.18
CA ARG A 58 -7.16 17.51 -1.22
C ARG A 58 -8.36 18.28 -1.74
N ALA A 59 -8.54 19.53 -1.30
CA ALA A 59 -9.63 20.36 -1.80
C ALA A 59 -9.54 20.55 -3.33
N SER A 60 -8.33 20.66 -3.88
CA SER A 60 -8.13 20.73 -5.33
C SER A 60 -8.52 19.43 -6.05
N PHE A 61 -8.29 18.26 -5.43
CA PHE A 61 -8.78 16.99 -5.97
C PHE A 61 -10.31 16.93 -6.00
N SER A 62 -10.98 17.32 -4.90
CA SER A 62 -12.44 17.38 -4.84
C SER A 62 -13.03 18.26 -5.95
N ALA A 63 -12.51 19.48 -6.10
CA ALA A 63 -12.96 20.40 -7.15
C ALA A 63 -12.70 19.84 -8.56
N CYS A 64 -11.57 19.16 -8.78
CA CYS A 64 -11.26 18.51 -10.05
C CYS A 64 -12.22 17.34 -10.34
N ALA A 65 -12.63 16.56 -9.34
CA ALA A 65 -13.59 15.47 -9.54
C ALA A 65 -15.01 15.97 -9.77
N GLU A 66 -15.44 17.03 -9.09
CA GLU A 66 -16.70 17.71 -9.38
C GLU A 66 -16.75 18.21 -10.84
N TYR A 67 -15.64 18.77 -11.33
CA TYR A 67 -15.50 19.16 -12.74
C TYR A 67 -15.54 17.97 -13.71
N CYS A 68 -15.08 16.78 -13.30
CA CYS A 68 -15.14 15.57 -14.11
C CYS A 68 -16.54 14.91 -14.11
N SER A 69 -17.34 15.21 -13.09
CA SER A 69 -18.66 14.61 -12.87
C SER A 69 -19.67 15.00 -13.95
N PRO A 70 -20.58 14.10 -14.37
CA PRO A 70 -21.62 14.39 -15.35
C PRO A 70 -22.54 15.56 -14.96
N ALA A 71 -22.68 15.86 -13.66
CA ALA A 71 -23.57 16.91 -13.16
C ALA A 71 -23.15 18.34 -13.53
N THR A 72 -21.90 18.55 -13.94
CA THR A 72 -21.37 19.86 -14.37
C THR A 72 -21.33 20.02 -15.90
N ALA A 73 -21.77 19.01 -16.64
CA ALA A 73 -21.92 19.07 -18.09
C ALA A 73 -23.09 19.99 -18.47
N SER A 74 -22.80 21.18 -18.99
CA SER A 74 -23.80 22.15 -19.48
C SER A 74 -24.52 21.71 -20.77
N SER A 75 -24.21 20.53 -21.32
CA SER A 75 -24.89 19.98 -22.48
C SER A 75 -25.11 18.46 -22.32
N ALA A 76 -26.25 17.98 -22.82
CA ALA A 76 -26.59 16.56 -22.87
C ALA A 76 -25.66 15.71 -23.78
N SER A 77 -24.68 16.32 -24.44
CA SER A 77 -23.69 15.66 -25.30
C SER A 77 -22.27 15.69 -24.73
N ALA A 78 -22.03 16.27 -23.56
CA ALA A 78 -20.69 16.34 -22.98
C ALA A 78 -20.34 15.01 -22.29
N THR A 79 -19.36 14.30 -22.84
CA THR A 79 -18.78 13.10 -22.28
C THR A 79 -18.19 13.41 -20.90
N SER A 80 -18.57 12.64 -19.88
CA SER A 80 -17.97 12.74 -18.55
C SER A 80 -16.46 12.51 -18.64
N LEU A 81 -15.69 13.39 -18.01
CA LEU A 81 -14.23 13.24 -17.96
C LEU A 81 -13.86 12.20 -16.93
N LYS A 82 -12.79 11.45 -17.20
CA LYS A 82 -12.19 10.56 -16.21
C LYS A 82 -11.43 11.39 -15.18
N PHE A 83 -11.70 11.19 -13.89
CA PHE A 83 -10.89 11.80 -12.83
C PHE A 83 -9.52 11.11 -12.71
N PRO A 84 -8.38 11.80 -12.89
CA PRO A 84 -7.07 11.16 -12.98
C PRO A 84 -6.35 10.98 -11.63
N PHE A 85 -6.80 11.65 -10.55
CA PHE A 85 -6.03 11.76 -9.30
C PHE A 85 -6.47 10.80 -8.20
N THR A 86 -7.13 9.67 -8.53
CA THR A 86 -7.58 8.67 -7.55
C THR A 86 -6.44 8.18 -6.65
N ARG A 87 -5.30 7.84 -7.24
CA ARG A 87 -4.10 7.38 -6.52
C ARG A 87 -3.52 8.47 -5.64
N ALA A 88 -3.37 9.67 -6.19
CA ALA A 88 -2.84 10.82 -5.47
C ALA A 88 -3.72 11.23 -4.27
N ASP A 89 -5.06 11.25 -4.42
CA ASP A 89 -5.98 11.50 -3.30
C ASP A 89 -5.82 10.44 -2.20
N ARG A 90 -5.74 9.15 -2.58
CA ARG A 90 -5.54 8.04 -1.63
C ARG A 90 -4.25 8.22 -0.82
N GLN A 91 -3.13 8.52 -1.48
CA GLN A 91 -1.83 8.72 -0.82
C GLN A 91 -1.83 9.97 0.09
N VAL A 92 -2.46 11.08 -0.33
CA VAL A 92 -2.55 12.29 0.51
C VAL A 92 -3.42 12.06 1.75
N ARG A 93 -4.52 11.33 1.60
CA ARG A 93 -5.36 10.93 2.75
C ARG A 93 -4.60 10.05 3.73
N ASP A 94 -3.82 9.10 3.21
CA ASP A 94 -2.99 8.23 4.04
C ASP A 94 -2.02 9.03 4.90
N VAL A 95 -1.27 9.95 4.28
CA VAL A 95 -0.31 10.80 4.99
C VAL A 95 -0.99 11.75 5.98
N LEU A 96 -2.16 12.30 5.64
CA LEU A 96 -2.95 13.07 6.60
C LEU A 96 -3.34 12.25 7.82
N GLY A 97 -3.80 11.00 7.63
CA GLY A 97 -4.16 10.13 8.74
C GLY A 97 -2.97 9.66 9.56
N PHE A 98 -1.81 9.51 8.93
CA PHE A 98 -0.56 9.18 9.62
C PHE A 98 -0.02 10.35 10.45
N LEU A 99 0.04 11.56 9.89
CA LEU A 99 0.61 12.72 10.56
C LEU A 99 -0.37 13.36 11.56
N TYR A 100 -1.68 13.29 11.28
CA TYR A 100 -2.73 13.95 12.04
C TYR A 100 -3.89 12.96 12.33
N PRO A 101 -3.63 11.91 13.13
CA PRO A 101 -4.60 10.84 13.39
C PRO A 101 -5.92 11.33 13.97
N ASP A 102 -5.90 12.40 14.78
CA ASP A 102 -7.10 13.00 15.38
C ASP A 102 -8.07 13.60 14.33
N LEU A 103 -7.59 13.87 13.12
CA LEU A 103 -8.40 14.43 12.04
C LEU A 103 -9.06 13.35 11.17
N VAL A 104 -8.66 12.08 11.28
CA VAL A 104 -9.10 11.00 10.39
C VAL A 104 -10.62 10.85 10.35
N GLY A 105 -11.30 10.94 11.51
CA GLY A 105 -12.75 10.87 11.60
C GLY A 105 -13.49 12.09 11.03
N ALA A 106 -12.80 13.22 10.85
CA ALA A 106 -13.35 14.46 10.31
C ALA A 106 -13.04 14.65 8.81
N LEU A 107 -12.23 13.79 8.20
CA LEU A 107 -11.91 13.90 6.77
C LEU A 107 -13.14 13.49 5.92
N PRO A 108 -13.58 14.32 4.96
CA PRO A 108 -14.61 13.93 3.99
C PRO A 108 -14.21 12.62 3.29
N PRO A 109 -15.15 11.78 2.82
CA PRO A 109 -14.87 10.53 2.09
C PRO A 109 -13.97 10.74 0.87
N THR A 110 -13.44 9.65 0.31
CA THR A 110 -12.57 9.70 -0.89
C THR A 110 -13.27 10.46 -2.01
N VAL A 111 -12.50 11.21 -2.78
CA VAL A 111 -13.04 12.07 -3.85
C VAL A 111 -13.78 11.25 -4.91
N THR A 112 -13.31 10.04 -5.19
CA THR A 112 -13.97 9.08 -6.08
C THR A 112 -14.96 8.17 -5.37
N GLY A 113 -15.42 8.52 -4.16
CA GLY A 113 -16.27 7.71 -3.29
C GLY A 113 -17.36 6.93 -4.01
N ARG A 114 -16.99 5.75 -4.51
CA ARG A 114 -17.91 4.72 -4.98
C ARG A 114 -18.06 3.74 -3.84
N ARG A 115 -19.12 4.03 -3.08
CA ARG A 115 -19.92 3.20 -2.18
C ARG A 115 -19.25 1.90 -1.74
N SER A 116 -18.94 1.84 -0.46
CA SER A 116 -19.16 0.62 0.32
C SER A 116 -20.62 0.17 0.11
N GLY A 117 -20.82 -0.77 -0.81
CA GLY A 117 -22.12 -1.27 -1.26
C GLY A 117 -21.97 -2.15 -2.50
N ALA A 118 -22.95 -3.00 -2.76
CA ALA A 118 -22.93 -4.11 -3.72
C ALA A 118 -22.62 -3.78 -5.21
N ASP A 119 -22.36 -2.51 -5.55
CA ASP A 119 -22.26 -1.98 -6.92
C ASP A 119 -20.82 -1.55 -7.32
N GLY A 120 -19.83 -1.74 -6.43
CA GLY A 120 -18.42 -1.37 -6.63
C GLY A 120 -17.40 -2.52 -6.48
N GLY A 121 -17.89 -3.76 -6.38
CA GLY A 121 -17.05 -4.94 -6.21
C GLY A 121 -16.26 -5.28 -7.48
N ILE A 122 -15.02 -5.72 -7.31
CA ILE A 122 -14.19 -6.23 -8.40
C ILE A 122 -14.74 -7.59 -8.81
N GLN A 123 -15.07 -7.72 -10.09
CA GLN A 123 -15.48 -8.99 -10.66
C GLN A 123 -14.22 -9.82 -10.97
N ILE A 124 -14.21 -11.07 -10.49
CA ILE A 124 -13.15 -12.04 -10.77
C ILE A 124 -13.80 -13.24 -11.46
N ASP A 125 -13.27 -13.62 -12.62
CA ASP A 125 -13.66 -14.86 -13.28
C ASP A 125 -13.07 -16.08 -12.56
N VAL A 126 -13.82 -16.60 -11.58
CA VAL A 126 -13.42 -17.76 -10.76
C VAL A 126 -13.21 -19.02 -11.60
N ALA A 127 -13.87 -19.14 -12.77
CA ALA A 127 -13.66 -20.28 -13.66
C ALA A 127 -12.24 -20.29 -14.25
N LYS A 128 -11.61 -19.12 -14.45
CA LYS A 128 -10.20 -19.06 -14.85
C LYS A 128 -9.27 -19.53 -13.73
N MET A 129 -9.57 -19.20 -12.47
CA MET A 129 -8.75 -19.62 -11.32
C MET A 129 -8.67 -21.14 -11.17
N GLN A 130 -9.77 -21.85 -11.46
CA GLN A 130 -9.84 -23.31 -11.31
C GLN A 130 -9.08 -24.09 -12.39
N ASN A 131 -8.77 -23.45 -13.52
CA ASN A 131 -8.16 -24.11 -14.68
C ASN A 131 -6.64 -23.97 -14.77
N VAL A 132 -6.00 -23.23 -13.84
CA VAL A 132 -4.56 -23.02 -13.85
C VAL A 132 -3.92 -23.75 -12.66
N PRO A 133 -3.19 -24.85 -12.88
CA PRO A 133 -2.45 -25.50 -11.80
C PRO A 133 -1.26 -24.63 -11.40
N ILE A 134 -1.42 -23.83 -10.35
CA ILE A 134 -0.34 -23.03 -9.75
C ILE A 134 0.33 -23.83 -8.64
N GLU A 135 1.65 -23.99 -8.75
CA GLU A 135 2.43 -24.58 -7.68
C GLU A 135 2.45 -23.66 -6.47
N SER A 136 2.30 -24.24 -5.29
CA SER A 136 2.14 -23.51 -4.02
C SER A 136 2.95 -24.18 -2.92
N PHE A 137 3.29 -23.43 -1.88
CA PHE A 137 4.02 -23.93 -0.73
C PHE A 137 3.46 -23.34 0.57
N HIS A 138 3.66 -24.05 1.68
CA HIS A 138 3.38 -23.53 3.01
C HIS A 138 4.52 -22.63 3.47
N LEU A 139 4.20 -21.41 3.89
CA LEU A 139 5.20 -20.47 4.36
C LEU A 139 5.57 -20.78 5.82
N GLY A 140 6.75 -21.36 6.03
CA GLY A 140 7.17 -21.85 7.35
C GLY A 140 6.20 -22.91 7.90
N SER A 141 5.90 -22.84 9.20
CA SER A 141 4.88 -23.69 9.85
C SER A 141 3.46 -23.11 9.77
N SER A 142 3.26 -22.01 9.03
CA SER A 142 1.95 -21.35 8.95
C SER A 142 0.94 -22.14 8.11
N SER A 143 -0.35 -21.91 8.35
CA SER A 143 -1.42 -22.40 7.49
C SER A 143 -1.50 -21.64 6.15
N LEU A 144 -0.69 -20.60 5.94
CA LEU A 144 -0.69 -19.80 4.73
C LEU A 144 -0.03 -20.56 3.58
N LYS A 145 -0.77 -20.69 2.48
CA LYS A 145 -0.37 -21.45 1.30
C LYS A 145 -0.10 -20.49 0.14
N PHE A 146 1.12 -19.96 0.07
CA PHE A 146 1.51 -19.00 -0.96
C PHE A 146 1.70 -19.69 -2.32
N PRO A 147 1.37 -19.02 -3.44
CA PRO A 147 1.84 -19.43 -4.75
C PRO A 147 3.37 -19.31 -4.81
N ARG A 148 4.04 -20.14 -5.62
CA ARG A 148 5.50 -20.09 -5.77
C ARG A 148 6.02 -18.79 -6.40
N LEU A 149 5.15 -18.07 -7.10
CA LEU A 149 5.45 -16.77 -7.69
C LEU A 149 4.65 -15.70 -6.94
N LEU A 150 5.37 -14.72 -6.41
CA LEU A 150 4.79 -13.51 -5.84
C LEU A 150 4.98 -12.38 -6.86
N ASN A 151 3.97 -11.52 -6.98
CA ASN A 151 4.05 -10.35 -7.84
C ASN A 151 4.69 -9.20 -7.06
N GLY A 152 5.90 -8.81 -7.44
CA GLY A 152 6.56 -7.63 -6.89
C GLY A 152 5.91 -6.35 -7.40
N LEU A 153 5.53 -5.47 -6.47
CA LEU A 153 4.92 -4.16 -6.77
C LEU A 153 5.94 -3.01 -6.67
N TRP A 154 7.26 -3.29 -6.72
CA TRP A 154 8.28 -2.26 -6.53
C TRP A 154 8.13 -1.12 -7.52
N GLN A 155 7.67 -1.38 -8.76
CA GLN A 155 7.60 -0.38 -9.82
C GLN A 155 6.70 0.80 -9.44
N LEU A 156 5.79 0.61 -8.47
CA LEU A 156 4.97 1.67 -7.87
C LEU A 156 5.75 2.66 -7.02
N SER A 157 7.01 2.36 -6.66
CA SER A 157 7.93 3.30 -6.00
C SER A 157 8.26 4.51 -6.88
N SER A 158 8.13 4.42 -8.21
CA SER A 158 8.47 5.54 -9.09
C SER A 158 7.83 5.55 -10.47
N PRO A 159 7.32 6.71 -10.95
CA PRO A 159 6.86 6.89 -12.32
C PRO A 159 8.00 6.79 -13.34
N ALA A 160 9.26 6.72 -12.90
CA ALA A 160 10.40 6.38 -13.77
C ALA A 160 10.28 4.97 -14.36
N TRP A 161 9.56 4.05 -13.70
CA TRP A 161 9.24 2.71 -14.21
C TRP A 161 8.02 2.68 -15.14
N GLY A 162 7.39 3.83 -15.36
CA GLY A 162 6.12 3.96 -16.06
C GLY A 162 5.01 4.46 -15.14
N SER A 163 3.94 4.99 -15.73
CA SER A 163 2.75 5.45 -15.03
C SER A 163 1.53 4.67 -15.50
N GLY A 164 0.61 4.40 -14.58
CA GLY A 164 -0.68 3.82 -14.87
C GLY A 164 -1.76 4.42 -13.98
N SER A 165 -2.96 4.52 -14.54
CA SER A 165 -4.16 4.92 -13.82
C SER A 165 -4.59 3.86 -12.79
N ALA A 166 -5.41 4.27 -11.82
CA ALA A 166 -5.96 3.36 -10.80
C ALA A 166 -6.71 2.18 -11.44
N GLU A 167 -7.48 2.43 -12.49
CA GLU A 167 -8.28 1.41 -13.18
C GLU A 167 -7.39 0.39 -13.90
N SER A 168 -6.29 0.86 -14.53
CA SER A 168 -5.35 -0.05 -15.19
C SER A 168 -4.61 -0.95 -14.21
N GLN A 169 -4.28 -0.44 -13.02
CA GLN A 169 -3.62 -1.21 -11.96
C GLN A 169 -4.58 -2.23 -11.35
N GLU A 170 -5.83 -1.83 -11.13
CA GLU A 170 -6.90 -2.73 -10.69
C GLU A 170 -7.15 -3.87 -11.68
N ALA A 171 -7.25 -3.55 -12.97
CA ALA A 171 -7.42 -4.55 -14.02
C ALA A 171 -6.23 -5.54 -14.07
N ALA A 172 -5.00 -5.05 -13.89
CA ALA A 172 -3.82 -5.90 -13.82
C ALA A 172 -3.83 -6.83 -12.59
N LEU A 173 -4.20 -6.31 -11.41
CA LEU A 173 -4.34 -7.12 -10.20
C LEU A 173 -5.46 -8.16 -10.33
N ALA A 174 -6.60 -7.81 -10.94
CA ALA A 174 -7.68 -8.75 -11.21
C ALA A 174 -7.20 -9.90 -12.12
N LEU A 175 -6.46 -9.58 -13.18
CA LEU A 175 -5.88 -10.59 -14.07
C LEU A 175 -4.89 -11.52 -13.35
N LEU A 176 -4.08 -11.00 -12.43
CA LEU A 176 -3.18 -11.81 -11.61
C LEU A 176 -3.94 -12.78 -10.71
N VAL A 177 -5.02 -12.32 -10.07
CA VAL A 177 -5.89 -13.18 -9.26
C VAL A 177 -6.56 -14.25 -10.12
N GLU A 178 -7.12 -13.87 -11.28
CA GLU A 178 -7.76 -14.81 -12.23
C GLU A 178 -6.81 -15.89 -12.74
N THR A 179 -5.50 -15.62 -12.77
CA THR A 179 -4.46 -16.58 -13.20
C THR A 179 -3.85 -17.37 -12.04
N GLY A 180 -4.38 -17.21 -10.82
CA GLY A 180 -3.90 -17.90 -9.61
C GLY A 180 -2.62 -17.30 -9.01
N LEU A 181 -2.15 -16.17 -9.52
CA LEU A 181 -1.01 -15.40 -9.00
C LEU A 181 -1.49 -14.36 -7.97
N GLY A 182 -2.23 -14.81 -6.96
CA GLY A 182 -2.90 -13.95 -5.98
C GLY A 182 -2.03 -13.39 -4.85
N ALA A 183 -0.70 -13.54 -4.90
CA ALA A 183 0.19 -13.00 -3.87
C ALA A 183 0.96 -11.77 -4.37
N ALA A 184 0.94 -10.70 -3.57
CA ALA A 184 1.68 -9.46 -3.83
C ALA A 184 2.82 -9.28 -2.83
N ASP A 185 3.98 -8.82 -3.31
CA ASP A 185 5.13 -8.38 -2.51
C ASP A 185 5.31 -6.86 -2.64
N MET A 186 5.32 -6.17 -1.50
CA MET A 186 5.32 -4.70 -1.39
C MET A 186 6.37 -4.22 -0.37
N ALA A 187 6.39 -2.91 -0.12
CA ALA A 187 7.12 -2.29 0.97
C ALA A 187 6.44 -0.99 1.40
N ASP A 188 6.63 -0.60 2.66
CA ASP A 188 6.21 0.69 3.23
C ASP A 188 6.61 1.93 2.41
N HIS A 189 7.74 1.86 1.70
CA HIS A 189 8.30 2.92 0.87
C HIS A 189 7.98 2.80 -0.64
N TYR A 190 7.23 1.78 -1.08
CA TYR A 190 6.83 1.61 -2.49
C TYR A 190 5.64 2.50 -2.87
N GLY A 191 5.75 3.80 -2.65
CA GLY A 191 4.70 4.76 -2.95
C GLY A 191 3.37 4.36 -2.31
N ASP A 192 2.34 4.19 -3.14
CA ASP A 192 0.99 3.78 -2.75
C ASP A 192 0.72 2.28 -2.95
N ALA A 193 1.74 1.42 -3.09
CA ALA A 193 1.56 -0.01 -3.37
C ALA A 193 0.62 -0.73 -2.38
N GLU A 194 0.86 -0.56 -1.08
CA GLU A 194 0.02 -1.14 -0.03
C GLU A 194 -1.42 -0.59 -0.08
N LEU A 195 -1.57 0.69 -0.42
CA LEU A 195 -2.87 1.34 -0.52
C LEU A 195 -3.65 0.86 -1.75
N ILE A 196 -2.98 0.62 -2.87
CA ILE A 196 -3.57 0.05 -4.08
C ILE A 196 -4.02 -1.38 -3.81
N TYR A 197 -3.13 -2.21 -3.26
CA TYR A 197 -3.46 -3.61 -2.98
C TYR A 197 -4.52 -3.75 -1.89
N GLY A 198 -4.47 -2.92 -0.84
CA GLY A 198 -5.47 -2.91 0.22
C GLY A 198 -6.86 -2.56 -0.27
N ASP A 199 -6.97 -1.50 -1.07
CA ASP A 199 -8.23 -1.10 -1.71
C ASP A 199 -8.75 -2.20 -2.65
N PHE A 200 -7.87 -2.78 -3.49
CA PHE A 200 -8.20 -3.89 -4.36
C PHE A 200 -8.73 -5.09 -3.57
N ARG A 201 -7.98 -5.57 -2.58
CA ARG A 201 -8.33 -6.72 -1.74
C ARG A 201 -9.68 -6.50 -1.05
N SER A 202 -9.93 -5.31 -0.51
CA SER A 202 -11.18 -5.01 0.21
C SER A 202 -12.44 -5.07 -0.66
N ARG A 203 -12.29 -4.98 -1.99
CA ARG A 203 -13.38 -4.99 -2.97
C ARG A 203 -13.54 -6.32 -3.70
N LEU A 204 -12.69 -7.31 -3.42
CA LEU A 204 -12.86 -8.67 -3.92
C LEU A 204 -14.07 -9.36 -3.26
N PRO A 205 -14.69 -10.36 -3.90
CA PRO A 205 -15.64 -11.24 -3.24
C PRO A 205 -15.01 -11.90 -2.00
N ALA A 206 -15.80 -12.09 -0.93
CA ALA A 206 -15.29 -12.56 0.36
C ALA A 206 -14.57 -13.92 0.24
N GLU A 207 -15.09 -14.81 -0.61
CA GLU A 207 -14.52 -16.11 -0.93
C GLU A 207 -13.15 -16.03 -1.62
N ILE A 208 -12.85 -14.92 -2.31
CA ILE A 208 -11.56 -14.68 -2.97
C ILE A 208 -10.59 -13.95 -2.03
N GLN A 209 -11.08 -13.10 -1.13
CA GLN A 209 -10.23 -12.36 -0.19
C GLN A 209 -9.32 -13.28 0.64
N GLU A 210 -9.81 -14.46 1.02
CA GLU A 210 -9.05 -15.46 1.78
C GLU A 210 -8.03 -16.25 0.94
N THR A 211 -8.03 -16.06 -0.38
CA THR A 211 -7.14 -16.77 -1.33
C THR A 211 -6.02 -15.88 -1.88
N VAL A 212 -6.05 -14.59 -1.57
CA VAL A 212 -5.03 -13.61 -1.98
C VAL A 212 -4.16 -13.22 -0.79
N TYR A 213 -2.88 -12.95 -1.04
CA TYR A 213 -1.89 -12.76 0.03
C TYR A 213 -1.17 -11.42 -0.07
N ALA A 214 -1.05 -10.71 1.05
CA ALA A 214 -0.27 -9.48 1.17
C ALA A 214 1.05 -9.74 1.89
N ALA A 215 2.15 -9.80 1.14
CA ALA A 215 3.49 -9.65 1.67
C ALA A 215 3.93 -8.18 1.56
N THR A 216 4.43 -7.60 2.65
CA THR A 216 4.99 -6.26 2.64
C THR A 216 6.22 -6.18 3.54
N LYS A 217 6.90 -5.04 3.52
CA LYS A 217 8.12 -4.80 4.28
C LYS A 217 7.94 -3.70 5.31
N TRP A 218 8.59 -3.87 6.45
CA TRP A 218 8.97 -2.76 7.31
C TRP A 218 10.46 -2.49 7.13
N CYS A 219 10.77 -1.35 6.52
CA CYS A 219 12.12 -0.92 6.25
C CYS A 219 12.55 0.17 7.23
N ILE A 220 13.62 -0.12 7.97
CA ILE A 220 14.32 0.88 8.77
C ILE A 220 15.62 1.21 8.04
N PHE A 221 15.75 2.45 7.60
CA PHE A 221 16.86 2.95 6.77
C PHE A 221 17.89 3.78 7.55
N GLY A 222 17.72 3.94 8.86
CA GLY A 222 18.65 4.69 9.69
C GLY A 222 18.39 4.51 11.18
N PRO A 223 19.20 5.14 12.03
CA PRO A 223 19.11 4.99 13.47
C PRO A 223 17.72 5.28 14.02
N LEU A 224 17.34 4.55 15.07
CA LEU A 224 16.11 4.82 15.79
C LEU A 224 16.23 6.15 16.54
N GLY A 225 15.23 7.01 16.41
CA GLY A 225 15.12 8.23 17.21
C GLY A 225 14.48 8.01 18.59
N GLN A 226 14.21 6.75 18.97
CA GLN A 226 13.49 6.38 20.18
C GLN A 226 13.81 4.93 20.60
N PRO A 227 13.57 4.56 21.88
CA PRO A 227 13.75 3.18 22.34
C PRO A 227 12.83 2.17 21.66
N VAL A 228 13.30 0.92 21.54
CA VAL A 228 12.45 -0.20 21.11
C VAL A 228 11.46 -0.53 22.24
N THR A 229 10.17 -0.42 21.93
CA THR A 229 9.07 -0.80 22.83
C THR A 229 8.06 -1.64 22.06
N THR A 230 7.24 -2.43 22.77
CA THR A 230 6.15 -3.18 22.15
C THR A 230 5.23 -2.27 21.33
N GLU A 231 4.88 -1.09 21.84
CA GLU A 231 4.01 -0.16 21.11
C GLU A 231 4.71 0.40 19.87
N PHE A 232 6.00 0.73 19.93
CA PHE A 232 6.75 1.15 18.74
C PHE A 232 6.72 0.11 17.62
N VAL A 233 6.94 -1.16 17.96
CA VAL A 233 6.92 -2.28 17.00
C VAL A 233 5.52 -2.50 16.47
N LEU A 234 4.52 -2.51 17.37
CA LEU A 234 3.13 -2.72 17.02
C LEU A 234 2.58 -1.58 16.15
N ASP A 235 2.98 -0.33 16.38
CA ASP A 235 2.59 0.82 15.57
C ASP A 235 3.10 0.71 14.13
N GLY A 236 4.31 0.19 13.96
CA GLY A 236 4.76 -0.23 12.65
C GLY A 236 3.77 -1.21 12.01
N VAL A 237 3.49 -2.33 12.69
CA VAL A 237 2.57 -3.37 12.17
C VAL A 237 1.19 -2.79 11.83
N LYS A 238 0.63 -1.97 12.74
CA LYS A 238 -0.66 -1.29 12.59
C LYS A 238 -0.67 -0.38 11.36
N GLU A 239 0.42 0.34 11.06
CA GLU A 239 0.48 1.20 9.86
C GLU A 239 0.30 0.38 8.58
N ARG A 240 1.03 -0.73 8.44
CA ARG A 240 0.94 -1.60 7.26
C ARG A 240 -0.44 -2.26 7.15
N ALA A 241 -0.96 -2.79 8.27
CA ALA A 241 -2.30 -3.37 8.32
C ALA A 241 -3.39 -2.35 7.94
N ARG A 242 -3.26 -1.10 8.43
CA ARG A 242 -4.16 0.01 8.06
C ARG A 242 -4.08 0.32 6.57
N ARG A 243 -2.89 0.43 5.99
CA ARG A 243 -2.69 0.71 4.55
C ARG A 243 -3.25 -0.41 3.67
N LEU A 244 -3.12 -1.65 4.10
CA LEU A 244 -3.69 -2.83 3.44
C LEU A 244 -5.19 -3.07 3.73
N GLY A 245 -5.82 -2.25 4.58
CA GLY A 245 -7.21 -2.42 4.99
C GLY A 245 -7.52 -3.76 5.67
N GLY A 246 -6.52 -4.39 6.29
CA GLY A 246 -6.64 -5.72 6.90
C GLY A 246 -5.29 -6.34 7.26
N ARG A 247 -5.27 -7.64 7.54
CA ARG A 247 -4.07 -8.37 7.98
C ARG A 247 -2.93 -8.28 6.96
N VAL A 248 -1.70 -8.19 7.46
CA VAL A 248 -0.46 -8.46 6.72
C VAL A 248 -0.18 -9.97 6.78
N ASP A 249 -0.18 -10.66 5.65
CA ASP A 249 0.03 -12.12 5.63
C ASP A 249 1.50 -12.49 5.87
N LEU A 250 2.42 -11.70 5.29
CA LEU A 250 3.86 -11.79 5.57
C LEU A 250 4.45 -10.39 5.74
N LEU A 251 4.95 -10.07 6.93
CA LEU A 251 5.71 -8.86 7.18
C LEU A 251 7.21 -9.16 7.16
N GLN A 252 7.91 -8.64 6.17
CA GLN A 252 9.34 -8.82 6.01
C GLN A 252 10.09 -7.64 6.63
N PHE A 253 11.12 -7.90 7.43
CA PHE A 253 11.85 -6.86 8.13
C PHE A 253 13.18 -6.55 7.43
N HIS A 254 13.42 -5.27 7.15
CA HIS A 254 14.67 -4.76 6.61
C HIS A 254 15.34 -3.82 7.62
N TRP A 255 16.64 -3.98 7.79
CA TRP A 255 17.45 -3.23 8.76
C TRP A 255 18.64 -2.53 8.09
N TYR A 256 19.09 -1.40 8.67
CA TYR A 256 20.09 -0.53 8.04
C TYR A 256 21.55 -0.85 8.41
N ASP A 257 21.80 -1.34 9.63
CA ASP A 257 23.16 -1.52 10.16
C ASP A 257 23.21 -2.61 11.24
N TYR A 258 23.83 -3.75 10.96
CA TYR A 258 23.89 -4.87 11.91
C TYR A 258 24.74 -4.61 13.17
N SER A 259 25.53 -3.53 13.21
CA SER A 259 26.21 -3.11 14.44
C SER A 259 25.23 -2.51 15.46
N ALA A 260 24.11 -1.96 14.99
CA ALA A 260 22.99 -1.50 15.80
C ALA A 260 22.07 -2.69 16.10
N LYS A 261 22.23 -3.29 17.28
CA LYS A 261 21.58 -4.57 17.68
C LYS A 261 20.10 -4.45 18.06
N GLU A 262 19.51 -3.26 18.01
CA GLU A 262 18.09 -3.02 18.29
C GLU A 262 17.15 -3.85 17.41
N TYR A 263 17.62 -4.26 16.23
CA TYR A 263 16.91 -5.15 15.31
C TYR A 263 16.50 -6.49 15.95
N LEU A 264 17.30 -7.01 16.90
CA LEU A 264 17.03 -8.28 17.58
C LEU A 264 15.79 -8.18 18.47
N ASP A 265 15.68 -7.11 19.25
CA ASP A 265 14.52 -6.86 20.12
C ASP A 265 13.26 -6.55 19.29
N ILE A 266 13.42 -5.83 18.17
CA ILE A 266 12.31 -5.61 17.22
C ILE A 266 11.79 -6.95 16.69
N LEU A 267 12.67 -7.85 16.25
CA LEU A 267 12.26 -9.15 15.72
C LEU A 267 11.55 -10.02 16.76
N VAL A 268 11.98 -9.98 18.03
CA VAL A 268 11.29 -10.65 19.14
C VAL A 268 9.85 -10.13 19.28
N GLU A 269 9.66 -8.82 19.29
CA GLU A 269 8.33 -8.21 19.39
C GLU A 269 7.47 -8.48 18.15
N LEU A 270 8.06 -8.51 16.95
CA LEU A 270 7.36 -8.89 15.72
C LEU A 270 6.87 -10.34 15.77
N VAL A 271 7.70 -11.28 16.23
CA VAL A 271 7.28 -12.68 16.41
C VAL A 271 6.17 -12.79 17.45
N ARG A 272 6.28 -12.08 18.58
CA ARG A 272 5.19 -12.00 19.59
C ARG A 272 3.90 -11.41 19.01
N ALA A 273 3.99 -10.44 18.10
CA ALA A 273 2.84 -9.83 17.45
C ALA A 273 2.03 -10.83 16.61
N THR A 274 2.67 -11.83 15.98
CA THR A 274 1.94 -12.89 15.24
C THR A 274 0.99 -13.70 16.12
N LYS A 275 1.33 -13.86 17.41
CA LYS A 275 0.53 -14.60 18.40
C LYS A 275 -0.51 -13.73 19.09
N THR A 276 -0.12 -12.52 19.44
CA THR A 276 -0.95 -11.59 20.24
C THR A 276 -1.91 -10.78 19.37
N HIS A 277 -1.53 -10.50 18.12
CA HIS A 277 -2.28 -9.71 17.15
C HIS A 277 -2.38 -10.41 15.78
N PRO A 278 -2.87 -11.68 15.71
CA PRO A 278 -2.95 -12.45 14.46
C PRO A 278 -3.89 -11.82 13.41
N HIS A 279 -4.75 -10.89 13.83
CA HIS A 279 -5.60 -10.10 12.95
C HIS A 279 -4.84 -8.95 12.24
N LEU A 280 -3.67 -8.55 12.74
CA LEU A 280 -2.81 -7.52 12.13
C LEU A 280 -1.69 -8.13 11.30
N VAL A 281 -1.05 -9.20 11.78
CA VAL A 281 0.06 -9.85 11.08
C VAL A 281 0.06 -11.36 11.33
N ALA A 282 0.25 -12.16 10.27
CA ALA A 282 0.26 -13.61 10.38
C ALA A 282 1.66 -14.23 10.46
N ALA A 283 2.64 -13.70 9.72
CA ALA A 283 3.98 -14.26 9.67
C ALA A 283 5.06 -13.18 9.51
N ILE A 284 6.28 -13.49 9.99
CA ILE A 284 7.44 -12.58 9.94
C ILE A 284 8.56 -13.18 9.08
N GLY A 285 9.07 -12.38 8.15
CA GLY A 285 10.24 -12.71 7.35
C GLY A 285 11.36 -11.68 7.52
N LEU A 286 12.51 -11.97 6.94
CA LEU A 286 13.64 -11.05 6.80
C LEU A 286 13.74 -10.55 5.35
N CYS A 287 14.42 -9.43 5.15
CA CYS A 287 14.72 -8.88 3.84
C CYS A 287 16.20 -8.46 3.81
N ASN A 288 16.99 -9.11 2.96
CA ASN A 288 18.42 -8.90 2.76
C ASN A 288 19.29 -9.15 4.01
N PHE A 289 18.87 -10.05 4.90
CA PHE A 289 19.74 -10.50 6.00
C PHE A 289 20.80 -11.47 5.47
N ASP A 290 22.06 -11.25 5.83
CA ASP A 290 23.10 -12.24 5.54
C ASP A 290 22.96 -13.49 6.44
N ALA A 291 23.74 -14.52 6.15
CA ALA A 291 23.64 -15.80 6.87
C ALA A 291 23.99 -15.68 8.36
N GLU A 292 25.00 -14.88 8.71
CA GLU A 292 25.46 -14.71 10.10
C GLU A 292 24.39 -14.01 10.93
N HIS A 293 23.82 -12.93 10.41
CA HIS A 293 22.79 -12.14 11.10
C HIS A 293 21.42 -12.83 11.08
N THR A 294 21.11 -13.62 10.05
CA THR A 294 19.95 -14.51 10.06
C THR A 294 20.06 -15.51 11.21
N GLU A 295 21.22 -16.14 11.39
CA GLU A 295 21.46 -17.08 12.48
C GLU A 295 21.45 -16.39 13.85
N GLU A 296 22.06 -15.21 13.98
CA GLU A 296 22.04 -14.39 15.20
C GLU A 296 20.59 -14.10 15.63
N ALA A 297 19.77 -13.61 14.69
CA ALA A 297 18.35 -13.35 14.91
C ALA A 297 17.60 -14.61 15.37
N CYS A 298 17.78 -15.74 14.68
CA CYS A 298 17.08 -16.98 15.01
C CYS A 298 17.42 -17.47 16.42
N ARG A 299 18.71 -17.47 16.78
CA ARG A 299 19.16 -17.88 18.12
C ARG A 299 18.64 -16.94 19.21
N TYR A 300 18.69 -15.62 18.96
CA TYR A 300 18.21 -14.63 19.92
C TYR A 300 16.70 -14.76 20.17
N ILE A 301 15.91 -14.90 19.11
CA ILE A 301 14.45 -15.07 19.24
C ILE A 301 14.10 -16.38 19.92
N LEU A 302 14.82 -17.47 19.61
CA LEU A 302 14.63 -18.77 20.25
C LEU A 302 14.86 -18.70 21.76
N ASP A 303 15.92 -18.02 22.21
CA ASP A 303 16.19 -17.77 23.64
C ASP A 303 15.06 -16.99 24.31
N LYS A 304 14.50 -15.97 23.64
CA LYS A 304 13.48 -15.08 24.21
C LYS A 304 12.04 -15.56 24.10
N THR A 305 11.74 -16.49 23.19
CA THR A 305 10.36 -16.86 22.85
C THR A 305 10.10 -18.36 22.76
N SER A 306 11.14 -19.20 22.91
CA SER A 306 11.09 -20.67 22.77
C SER A 306 10.72 -21.18 21.36
N GLU A 307 10.72 -20.31 20.35
CA GLU A 307 10.63 -20.66 18.94
C GLU A 307 11.40 -19.63 18.09
N VAL A 308 11.68 -19.94 16.82
CA VAL A 308 12.36 -18.98 15.92
C VAL A 308 11.39 -17.94 15.36
N GLY A 309 10.17 -18.35 14.95
CA GLY A 309 9.12 -17.46 14.45
C GLY A 309 9.37 -16.76 13.10
N LEU A 310 10.61 -16.77 12.59
CA LEU A 310 10.96 -16.27 11.26
C LEU A 310 10.72 -17.35 10.19
N VAL A 311 9.99 -17.00 9.13
CA VAL A 311 9.54 -17.99 8.11
C VAL A 311 10.16 -17.81 6.73
N SER A 312 10.85 -16.70 6.48
CA SER A 312 11.50 -16.41 5.19
C SER A 312 12.65 -15.42 5.36
N ASN A 313 13.51 -15.34 4.34
CA ASN A 313 14.45 -14.25 4.12
C ASN A 313 14.48 -13.94 2.60
N GLN A 314 13.92 -12.81 2.18
CA GLN A 314 13.96 -12.37 0.80
C GLN A 314 15.33 -11.75 0.50
N VAL A 315 16.09 -12.39 -0.39
CA VAL A 315 17.44 -11.98 -0.77
C VAL A 315 17.55 -11.82 -2.28
N GLN A 316 18.49 -10.99 -2.73
CA GLN A 316 18.95 -11.00 -4.12
C GLN A 316 19.97 -12.13 -4.30
N VAL A 317 19.65 -13.11 -5.14
CA VAL A 317 20.53 -14.23 -5.53
C VAL A 317 21.19 -13.97 -6.87
#